data_AF-A0A381UGT9-F1
#
_entry.id   AF-A0A381UGT9-F1
#
_cell.length_a   1.000
_cell.length_b   1.000
_cell.length_c   1.000
_cell.angle_alpha   90.00
_cell.angle_beta   90.00
_cell.angle_gamma   90.00
#
_symmetry.space_group_name_H-M   'P 1'
#
loop_
_entity.id
_entity.type
_entity.pdbx_description
1 polymer ?
#
loop_
_entity_poly.entity_id
_entity_poly.type
_entity_poly.pdbx_seq_one_letter_code
_entity_poly.pdbx_strand_id
1 'polypeptide(L)'
;MEFLPYTMKWLELILRWGHVLFAILWVGNSFLFNYLDNKLNKNISSNDIDGEGYLMHSGFYYKLTRLKKSPPLDYLNRLVIFKWQSYLTFVTGILLLAVVYYYNSGVLMVDKRVLLIPPSYAIGISLLSLIISWFVYDFLCKSNLIKNNILFILTIIILLILVSFGLTKLFGPKFAFLSVGLIIGTNMFGNVFTVIIPNQMNIINSSKKNEQFDSSLSLAAKQRSIHNNYSTFLVLFIMLSGHYSFIVYHKYNWLILCLVGLISGMARHYFNLRGRNVHRLHILISSIFAFIALAVLVLLFKK
;
A
#
# COMPACT_ATOMS: atom_id res chain seq x y z
N MET A 1 -11.27 18.14 35.34
CA MET A 1 -11.13 17.51 34.01
C MET A 1 -11.13 16.02 34.21
N GLU A 2 -12.01 15.29 33.53
CA GLU A 2 -12.00 13.82 33.63
C GLU A 2 -10.70 13.28 33.02
N PHE A 3 -9.92 12.57 33.82
CA PHE A 3 -8.59 12.06 33.47
C PHE A 3 -8.62 11.13 32.24
N LEU A 4 -9.69 10.34 32.10
CA LEU A 4 -9.86 9.37 31.03
C LEU A 4 -10.05 10.03 29.64
N PRO A 5 -11.00 10.96 29.43
CA PRO A 5 -11.09 11.73 28.18
C PRO A 5 -9.80 12.47 27.81
N TYR A 6 -9.06 12.98 28.79
CA TYR A 6 -7.80 13.67 28.53
C TYR A 6 -6.71 12.69 28.06
N THR A 7 -6.62 11.51 28.68
CA THR A 7 -5.68 10.45 28.29
C THR A 7 -5.96 9.93 26.88
N MET A 8 -7.25 9.76 26.52
CA MET A 8 -7.65 9.32 25.18
C MET A 8 -7.25 10.32 24.08
N LYS A 9 -7.31 11.62 24.35
CA LYS A 9 -6.83 12.66 23.41
C LYS A 9 -5.33 12.56 23.14
N TRP A 10 -4.53 12.36 24.19
CA TRP A 10 -3.08 12.16 24.04
C TRP A 10 -2.75 10.87 23.31
N LEU A 11 -3.46 9.78 23.61
CA LEU A 11 -3.31 8.51 22.92
C LEU A 11 -3.62 8.65 21.42
N GLU A 12 -4.74 9.30 21.08
CA GLU A 12 -5.10 9.59 19.69
C GLU A 12 -4.03 10.42 18.99
N LEU A 13 -3.53 11.48 19.65
CA LEU A 13 -2.47 12.35 19.09
C LEU A 13 -1.20 11.55 18.77
N ILE A 14 -0.68 10.80 19.74
CA ILE A 14 0.56 10.02 19.59
C ILE A 14 0.39 8.95 18.52
N LEU A 15 -0.75 8.24 18.50
CA LEU A 15 -1.01 7.20 17.49
C LEU A 15 -1.15 7.78 16.09
N ARG A 16 -1.88 8.89 15.91
CA ARG A 16 -2.01 9.55 14.59
C ARG A 16 -0.66 10.05 14.09
N TRP A 17 0.08 10.75 14.94
CA TRP A 17 1.38 11.30 14.58
C TRP A 17 2.37 10.18 14.26
N GLY A 18 2.48 9.17 15.13
CA GLY A 18 3.33 8.01 14.92
C GLY A 18 2.96 7.23 13.65
N HIS A 19 1.66 6.99 13.42
CA HIS A 19 1.21 6.30 12.21
C HIS A 19 1.62 7.02 10.93
N VAL A 20 1.41 8.34 10.85
CA VAL A 20 1.80 9.14 9.69
C VAL A 20 3.33 9.15 9.53
N LEU A 21 4.08 9.31 10.62
CA LEU A 21 5.54 9.25 10.61
C LEU A 21 6.05 7.93 10.00
N PHE A 22 5.58 6.80 10.52
CA PHE A 22 6.00 5.48 10.03
C PHE A 22 5.54 5.22 8.58
N ALA A 23 4.35 5.69 8.21
CA ALA A 23 3.85 5.59 6.85
C ALA A 23 4.74 6.35 5.85
N ILE A 24 5.17 7.57 6.19
CA ILE A 24 6.11 8.36 5.37
C ILE A 24 7.44 7.62 5.22
N LEU A 25 8.00 7.09 6.32
CA LEU A 25 9.26 6.33 6.27
C LEU A 25 9.12 5.07 5.40
N TRP A 26 8.00 4.36 5.50
CA TRP A 26 7.77 3.14 4.73
C TRP A 26 7.57 3.42 3.24
N VAL A 27 6.65 4.32 2.90
CA VAL A 27 6.35 4.69 1.52
C VAL A 27 7.55 5.38 0.86
N GLY A 28 8.23 6.25 1.60
CA GLY A 28 9.45 6.93 1.16
C GLY A 28 10.56 5.94 0.77
N ASN A 29 10.82 4.95 1.63
CA ASN A 29 11.77 3.87 1.31
C ASN A 29 11.35 3.11 0.05
N SER A 30 10.07 2.76 -0.08
CA SER A 30 9.55 2.07 -1.26
C SER A 30 9.78 2.89 -2.54
N PHE A 31 9.54 4.20 -2.53
CA PHE A 31 9.81 5.06 -3.67
C PHE A 31 11.29 5.20 -3.97
N LEU A 32 12.14 5.34 -2.95
CA LEU A 32 13.58 5.42 -3.12
C LEU A 32 14.14 4.14 -3.74
N PHE A 33 13.82 2.95 -3.19
CA PHE A 33 14.33 1.69 -3.73
C PHE A 33 13.83 1.43 -5.15
N ASN A 34 12.57 1.72 -5.45
CA ASN A 34 12.05 1.64 -6.82
C ASN A 34 12.76 2.62 -7.77
N TYR A 35 13.08 3.83 -7.31
CA TYR A 35 13.87 4.78 -8.10
C TYR A 35 15.27 4.21 -8.41
N LEU A 36 15.98 3.71 -7.40
CA LEU A 36 17.31 3.13 -7.56
C LEU A 36 17.29 1.93 -8.52
N ASP A 37 16.37 1.00 -8.33
CA ASP A 37 16.27 -0.21 -9.16
C ASP A 37 16.08 0.05 -10.67
N ASN A 38 15.46 1.18 -10.99
CA ASN A 38 15.20 1.58 -12.36
C ASN A 38 16.29 2.50 -12.94
N LYS A 39 17.06 3.23 -12.11
CA LYS A 39 18.07 4.20 -12.54
C LYS A 39 19.51 3.71 -12.58
N LEU A 40 19.82 2.60 -11.91
CA LEU A 40 21.15 1.99 -12.02
C LEU A 40 21.48 1.66 -13.48
N ASN A 41 22.72 1.95 -13.90
CA ASN A 41 23.22 1.53 -15.21
C ASN A 41 23.39 0.01 -15.22
N LYS A 42 22.65 -0.67 -16.09
CA LYS A 42 22.70 -2.14 -16.26
C LYS A 42 23.52 -2.56 -17.47
N ASN A 43 23.98 -1.61 -18.30
CA ASN A 43 24.84 -1.88 -19.45
C ASN A 43 26.30 -1.99 -18.98
N ILE A 44 26.57 -3.06 -18.25
CA ILE A 44 27.88 -3.36 -17.67
C ILE A 44 28.26 -4.82 -17.97
N SER A 45 29.51 -5.05 -18.32
CA SER A 45 30.05 -6.38 -18.66
C SER A 45 30.52 -7.19 -17.43
N SER A 46 30.10 -6.81 -16.22
CA SER A 46 30.54 -7.46 -14.98
C SER A 46 29.78 -8.76 -14.71
N ASN A 47 30.52 -9.80 -14.30
CA ASN A 47 29.96 -11.06 -13.84
C ASN A 47 29.36 -10.99 -12.43
N ASP A 48 29.77 -10.00 -11.62
CA ASP A 48 29.36 -9.88 -10.22
C ASP A 48 28.39 -8.72 -9.98
N ILE A 49 28.41 -7.69 -10.84
CA ILE A 49 27.57 -6.50 -10.72
C ILE A 49 26.42 -6.57 -11.73
N ASP A 50 25.21 -6.32 -11.25
CA ASP A 50 23.96 -6.22 -12.04
C ASP A 50 23.59 -4.78 -12.41
N GLY A 51 24.06 -3.82 -11.64
CA GLY A 51 24.04 -2.41 -12.04
C GLY A 51 24.80 -1.52 -11.08
N GLU A 52 25.29 -0.40 -11.57
CA GLU A 52 25.98 0.60 -10.75
C GLU A 52 25.51 2.03 -11.05
N GLY A 53 25.73 2.93 -10.10
CA GLY A 53 25.41 4.34 -10.23
C GLY A 53 25.95 5.16 -9.08
N TYR A 54 25.91 6.49 -9.23
CA TYR A 54 26.29 7.43 -8.20
C TYR A 54 25.07 8.22 -7.72
N LEU A 55 25.00 8.45 -6.42
CA LEU A 55 24.09 9.43 -5.82
C LEU A 55 24.90 10.54 -5.16
N MET A 56 24.33 11.73 -5.09
CA MET A 56 24.85 12.82 -4.27
C MET A 56 23.81 13.16 -3.20
N HIS A 57 24.22 13.20 -1.94
CA HIS A 57 23.39 13.68 -0.84
C HIS A 57 24.25 14.33 0.24
N SER A 58 23.78 15.45 0.80
CA SER A 58 24.49 16.19 1.86
C SER A 58 25.96 16.52 1.56
N GLY A 59 26.30 16.76 0.28
CA GLY A 59 27.66 17.08 -0.17
C GLY A 59 28.56 15.88 -0.45
N PHE A 60 28.11 14.64 -0.22
CA PHE A 60 28.89 13.44 -0.47
C PHE A 60 28.39 12.68 -1.69
N TYR A 61 29.33 12.07 -2.42
CA TYR A 61 29.04 11.13 -3.50
C TYR A 61 29.04 9.70 -2.95
N TYR A 62 27.98 8.96 -3.23
CA TYR A 62 27.81 7.55 -2.87
C TYR A 62 27.87 6.70 -4.14
N LYS A 63 28.77 5.72 -4.18
CA LYS A 63 28.75 4.68 -5.22
C LYS A 63 27.80 3.57 -4.79
N LEU A 64 26.79 3.28 -5.62
CA LEU A 64 25.85 2.19 -5.40
C LEU A 64 26.08 1.10 -6.43
N THR A 65 26.10 -0.12 -5.93
CA THR A 65 26.33 -1.33 -6.72
C THR A 65 25.28 -2.35 -6.33
N ARG A 66 24.49 -2.82 -7.30
CA ARG A 66 23.60 -3.97 -7.14
C ARG A 66 24.35 -5.22 -7.58
N LEU A 67 24.45 -6.20 -6.70
CA LEU A 67 25.22 -7.42 -6.93
C LEU A 67 24.33 -8.54 -7.50
N LYS A 68 24.91 -9.37 -8.38
CA LYS A 68 24.30 -10.62 -8.87
C LYS A 68 24.48 -11.76 -7.87
N LYS A 69 25.53 -11.67 -7.05
CA LYS A 69 25.93 -12.67 -6.05
C LYS A 69 25.88 -12.07 -4.65
N SER A 70 25.97 -12.94 -3.67
CA SER A 70 26.00 -12.52 -2.27
C SER A 70 27.23 -11.67 -1.96
N PRO A 71 27.10 -10.58 -1.18
CA PRO A 71 28.25 -9.83 -0.69
C PRO A 71 29.06 -10.64 0.33
N PRO A 72 30.29 -10.22 0.68
CA PRO A 72 31.09 -10.88 1.71
C PRO A 72 30.37 -10.97 3.07
N LEU A 73 30.70 -12.00 3.86
CA LEU A 73 30.06 -12.31 5.15
C LEU A 73 30.01 -11.14 6.13
N ASP A 74 31.08 -10.33 6.17
CA ASP A 74 31.17 -9.13 7.00
C ASP A 74 30.07 -8.09 6.70
N TYR A 75 29.69 -7.97 5.42
CA TYR A 75 28.57 -7.11 5.01
C TYR A 75 27.23 -7.76 5.28
N LEU A 76 27.10 -9.08 5.10
CA LEU A 76 25.88 -9.85 5.41
C LEU A 76 25.47 -9.70 6.89
N ASN A 77 26.45 -9.66 7.80
CA ASN A 77 26.21 -9.51 9.23
C ASN A 77 25.77 -8.09 9.63
N ARG A 78 25.99 -7.10 8.76
CA ARG A 78 25.66 -5.69 8.98
C ARG A 78 24.57 -5.18 8.03
N LEU A 79 23.77 -6.09 7.45
CA LEU A 79 22.68 -5.72 6.54
C LEU A 79 21.58 -4.96 7.26
N VAL A 80 21.18 -3.84 6.67
CA VAL A 80 20.00 -3.09 7.09
C VAL A 80 18.76 -3.70 6.42
N ILE A 81 17.87 -4.27 7.23
CA ILE A 81 16.60 -4.84 6.76
C ILE A 81 15.45 -3.89 7.12
N PHE A 82 14.85 -3.31 6.09
CA PHE A 82 13.75 -2.33 6.20
C PHE A 82 12.39 -2.99 6.46
N LYS A 83 12.24 -3.67 7.62
CA LYS A 83 10.97 -4.28 8.05
C LYS A 83 10.14 -3.38 8.97
N TRP A 84 10.82 -2.63 9.85
CA TRP A 84 10.19 -1.93 10.96
C TRP A 84 9.24 -0.82 10.53
N GLN A 85 9.53 -0.13 9.42
CA GLN A 85 8.69 0.95 8.93
C GLN A 85 7.29 0.44 8.57
N SER A 86 7.20 -0.71 7.89
CA SER A 86 5.92 -1.36 7.57
C SER A 86 5.23 -1.89 8.82
N TYR A 87 5.98 -2.53 9.72
CA TYR A 87 5.42 -3.17 10.92
C TYR A 87 4.84 -2.13 11.88
N LEU A 88 5.59 -1.05 12.13
CA LEU A 88 5.13 0.03 12.99
C LEU A 88 3.97 0.81 12.37
N THR A 89 3.95 1.01 11.04
CA THR A 89 2.79 1.60 10.35
C THR A 89 1.54 0.75 10.56
N PHE A 90 1.64 -0.58 10.40
CA PHE A 90 0.52 -1.48 10.58
C PHE A 90 0.03 -1.52 12.03
N VAL A 91 0.95 -1.71 12.99
CA VAL A 91 0.62 -1.77 14.42
C VAL A 91 -0.04 -0.47 14.88
N THR A 92 0.54 0.68 14.57
CA THR A 92 -0.06 1.98 14.91
C THR A 92 -1.39 2.20 14.21
N GLY A 93 -1.57 1.71 12.98
CA GLY A 93 -2.82 1.79 12.22
C GLY A 93 -3.95 0.98 12.86
N ILE A 94 -3.67 -0.26 13.30
CA ILE A 94 -4.64 -1.10 14.01
C ILE A 94 -4.99 -0.50 15.38
N LEU A 95 -4.01 0.03 16.10
CA LEU A 95 -4.26 0.73 17.37
C LEU A 95 -5.13 1.98 17.15
N LEU A 96 -4.85 2.76 16.10
CA LEU A 96 -5.65 3.94 15.74
C LEU A 96 -7.09 3.55 15.35
N LEU A 97 -7.26 2.45 14.61
CA LEU A 97 -8.57 1.89 14.27
C LEU A 97 -9.35 1.52 15.54
N ALA A 98 -8.69 0.86 16.51
CA ALA A 98 -9.32 0.49 17.76
C ALA A 98 -9.74 1.72 18.59
N VAL A 99 -8.82 2.67 18.77
CA VAL A 99 -9.02 3.88 19.61
C VAL A 99 -10.07 4.81 19.02
N VAL A 100 -10.04 5.04 17.71
CA VAL A 100 -10.93 6.01 17.06
C VAL A 100 -12.26 5.38 16.71
N TYR A 101 -12.25 4.26 15.97
CA TYR A 101 -13.46 3.70 15.36
C TYR A 101 -14.13 2.64 16.19
N TYR A 102 -13.39 1.67 16.76
CA TYR A 102 -14.03 0.57 17.49
C TYR A 102 -14.61 1.03 18.82
N TYR A 103 -13.90 1.91 19.55
CA TYR A 103 -14.40 2.52 20.78
C TYR A 103 -15.72 3.28 20.56
N ASN A 104 -15.86 4.01 19.44
CA ASN A 104 -17.06 4.78 19.08
C ASN A 104 -17.84 4.17 17.90
N SER A 105 -17.87 2.83 17.82
CA SER A 105 -18.37 2.09 16.65
C SER A 105 -19.83 2.39 16.30
N GLY A 106 -20.68 2.64 17.29
CA GLY A 106 -22.09 2.99 17.07
C GLY A 106 -22.31 4.32 16.35
N VAL A 107 -21.35 5.25 16.41
CA VAL A 107 -21.44 6.57 15.77
C VAL A 107 -20.58 6.63 14.51
N LEU A 108 -19.38 6.05 14.54
CA LEU A 108 -18.41 6.21 13.47
C LEU A 108 -18.45 5.11 12.42
N MET A 109 -18.98 3.92 12.74
CA MET A 109 -19.02 2.77 11.81
C MET A 109 -20.43 2.44 11.33
N VAL A 110 -21.43 2.49 12.23
CA VAL A 110 -22.81 2.09 11.94
C VAL A 110 -23.62 3.30 11.48
N ASP A 111 -24.38 3.14 10.40
CA ASP A 111 -25.43 4.09 10.00
C ASP A 111 -26.75 3.32 9.87
N LYS A 112 -27.71 3.63 10.74
CA LYS A 112 -29.03 2.96 10.78
C LYS A 112 -29.82 3.10 9.48
N ARG A 113 -29.51 4.11 8.66
CA ARG A 113 -30.12 4.31 7.33
C ARG A 113 -29.55 3.37 6.28
N VAL A 114 -28.36 2.83 6.50
CA VAL A 114 -27.69 1.88 5.61
C VAL A 114 -28.07 0.46 6.03
N LEU A 115 -27.76 0.09 7.28
CA LEU A 115 -28.02 -1.23 7.80
C LEU A 115 -28.14 -1.18 9.34
N LEU A 116 -29.22 -1.75 9.87
CA LEU A 116 -29.43 -1.85 11.31
C LEU A 116 -28.67 -3.05 11.87
N ILE A 117 -27.42 -2.83 12.30
CA ILE A 117 -26.59 -3.85 12.97
C ILE A 117 -26.07 -3.35 14.32
N PRO A 118 -25.88 -4.25 15.31
CA PRO A 118 -25.19 -3.89 16.54
C PRO A 118 -23.73 -3.47 16.27
N PRO A 119 -23.16 -2.53 17.05
CA PRO A 119 -21.77 -2.08 16.85
C PRO A 119 -20.72 -3.19 16.97
N SER A 120 -20.95 -4.19 17.81
CA SER A 120 -20.07 -5.37 17.95
C SER A 120 -19.98 -6.19 16.65
N TYR A 121 -21.10 -6.35 15.94
CA TYR A 121 -21.13 -7.03 14.64
C TYR A 121 -20.38 -6.22 13.59
N ALA A 122 -20.51 -4.88 13.61
CA ALA A 122 -19.76 -4.00 12.71
C ALA A 122 -18.24 -4.14 12.90
N ILE A 123 -17.76 -4.23 14.15
CA ILE A 123 -16.36 -4.50 14.48
C ILE A 123 -15.92 -5.88 13.96
N GLY A 124 -16.74 -6.91 14.19
CA GLY A 124 -16.46 -8.27 13.71
C GLY A 124 -16.32 -8.32 12.18
N ILE A 125 -17.24 -7.69 11.44
CA ILE A 125 -17.19 -7.60 9.98
C ILE A 125 -15.93 -6.83 9.53
N SER A 126 -15.60 -5.73 10.19
CA SER A 126 -14.39 -4.95 9.89
C SER A 126 -13.13 -5.83 10.01
N LEU A 127 -12.93 -6.48 11.15
CA LEU A 127 -11.77 -7.37 11.38
C LEU A 127 -11.73 -8.53 10.39
N LEU A 128 -12.87 -9.18 10.16
CA LEU A 128 -12.97 -10.30 9.25
C LEU A 128 -12.66 -9.87 7.80
N SER A 129 -13.08 -8.67 7.40
CA SER A 129 -12.79 -8.13 6.07
C SER A 129 -11.28 -7.95 5.84
N LEU A 130 -10.52 -7.53 6.86
CA LEU A 130 -9.06 -7.39 6.77
C LEU A 130 -8.38 -8.76 6.60
N ILE A 131 -8.83 -9.77 7.34
CA ILE A 131 -8.25 -11.12 7.31
C ILE A 131 -8.61 -11.83 6.00
N ILE A 132 -9.89 -11.86 5.63
CA ILE A 132 -10.38 -12.54 4.42
C ILE A 132 -9.76 -11.89 3.17
N SER A 133 -9.75 -10.55 3.10
CA SER A 133 -9.20 -9.87 1.92
C SER A 133 -7.71 -10.18 1.71
N TRP A 134 -6.94 -10.31 2.79
CA TRP A 134 -5.55 -10.74 2.72
C TRP A 134 -5.41 -12.17 2.19
N PHE A 135 -6.17 -13.13 2.73
CA PHE A 135 -6.13 -14.51 2.25
C PHE A 135 -6.54 -14.62 0.78
N VAL A 136 -7.61 -13.94 0.36
CA VAL A 136 -8.07 -13.92 -1.04
C VAL A 136 -6.96 -13.35 -1.92
N TYR A 137 -6.40 -12.20 -1.56
CA TYR A 137 -5.34 -11.57 -2.34
C TYR A 137 -4.06 -12.42 -2.40
N ASP A 138 -3.64 -13.04 -1.29
CA ASP A 138 -2.46 -13.90 -1.24
C ASP A 138 -2.64 -15.16 -2.09
N PHE A 139 -3.83 -15.76 -2.04
CA PHE A 139 -4.20 -16.90 -2.88
C PHE A 139 -4.15 -16.53 -4.36
N LEU A 140 -4.75 -15.39 -4.76
CA LEU A 140 -4.72 -14.93 -6.15
C LEU A 140 -3.28 -14.75 -6.66
N CYS A 141 -2.40 -14.20 -5.84
CA CYS A 141 -1.00 -14.00 -6.20
C CYS A 141 -0.19 -15.30 -6.27
N LYS A 142 -0.59 -16.35 -5.53
CA LYS A 142 0.03 -17.69 -5.61
C LYS A 142 -0.55 -18.56 -6.73
N SER A 143 -1.71 -18.21 -7.24
CA SER A 143 -2.39 -18.94 -8.32
C SER A 143 -1.77 -18.69 -9.70
N ASN A 144 -2.13 -19.50 -10.69
CA ASN A 144 -1.72 -19.32 -12.09
C ASN A 144 -2.22 -17.99 -12.71
N LEU A 145 -3.20 -17.33 -12.10
CA LEU A 145 -3.70 -16.02 -12.53
C LEU A 145 -2.57 -15.00 -12.63
N ILE A 146 -1.59 -15.09 -11.74
CA ILE A 146 -0.49 -14.15 -11.66
C ILE A 146 0.42 -14.15 -12.90
N LYS A 147 0.40 -15.22 -13.69
CA LYS A 147 1.15 -15.32 -14.95
C LYS A 147 0.53 -14.45 -16.04
N ASN A 148 -0.76 -14.12 -15.93
CA ASN A 148 -1.45 -13.22 -16.85
C ASN A 148 -1.76 -11.89 -16.16
N ASN A 149 -0.86 -10.90 -16.35
CA ASN A 149 -0.97 -9.59 -15.73
C ASN A 149 -2.30 -8.88 -16.03
N ILE A 150 -2.83 -9.00 -17.25
CA ILE A 150 -4.09 -8.33 -17.64
C ILE A 150 -5.24 -8.93 -16.86
N LEU A 151 -5.34 -10.26 -16.84
CA LEU A 151 -6.41 -10.96 -16.13
C LEU A 151 -6.33 -10.70 -14.63
N PHE A 152 -5.12 -10.71 -14.04
CA PHE A 152 -4.93 -10.37 -12.63
C PHE A 152 -5.40 -8.94 -12.30
N ILE A 153 -5.02 -7.95 -13.11
CA ILE A 153 -5.44 -6.55 -12.90
C ILE A 153 -6.97 -6.42 -12.98
N LEU A 154 -7.60 -7.05 -13.98
CA LEU A 154 -9.06 -7.05 -14.12
C LEU A 154 -9.74 -7.67 -12.90
N THR A 155 -9.24 -8.81 -12.41
CA THR A 155 -9.76 -9.45 -11.19
C THR A 155 -9.65 -8.52 -9.97
N ILE A 156 -8.51 -7.82 -9.80
CA ILE A 156 -8.33 -6.89 -8.69
C ILE A 156 -9.27 -5.68 -8.81
N ILE A 157 -9.53 -5.16 -10.02
CA ILE A 157 -10.49 -4.08 -10.25
C ILE A 157 -11.92 -4.53 -9.90
N ILE A 158 -12.31 -5.72 -10.32
CA ILE A 158 -13.62 -6.30 -9.99
C ILE A 158 -13.75 -6.46 -8.47
N LEU A 159 -12.73 -6.97 -7.79
CA LEU A 159 -12.73 -7.09 -6.34
C LEU A 159 -12.80 -5.73 -5.64
N LEU A 160 -12.10 -4.71 -6.14
CA LEU A 160 -12.19 -3.35 -5.61
C LEU A 160 -13.62 -2.82 -5.71
N ILE A 161 -14.30 -3.04 -6.84
CA ILE A 161 -15.70 -2.66 -7.05
C ILE A 161 -16.62 -3.39 -6.08
N LEU A 162 -16.51 -4.72 -5.98
CA LEU A 162 -17.34 -5.53 -5.11
C LEU A 162 -17.17 -5.18 -3.63
N VAL A 163 -15.91 -5.03 -3.18
CA VAL A 163 -15.59 -4.66 -1.80
C VAL A 163 -16.07 -3.23 -1.52
N SER A 164 -15.79 -2.28 -2.41
CA SER A 164 -16.20 -0.89 -2.21
C SER A 164 -17.72 -0.76 -2.15
N PHE A 165 -18.45 -1.39 -3.07
CA PHE A 165 -19.91 -1.41 -3.05
C PHE A 165 -20.45 -2.13 -1.82
N GLY A 166 -19.97 -3.35 -1.53
CA GLY A 166 -20.42 -4.16 -0.41
C GLY A 166 -20.26 -3.44 0.93
N LEU A 167 -19.11 -2.79 1.15
CA LEU A 167 -18.87 -2.03 2.39
C LEU A 167 -19.82 -0.83 2.55
N THR A 168 -20.23 -0.17 1.46
CA THR A 168 -21.25 0.91 1.54
C THR A 168 -22.66 0.41 1.85
N LYS A 169 -22.91 -0.90 1.75
CA LYS A 169 -24.16 -1.54 2.19
C LYS A 169 -24.11 -2.03 3.64
N LEU A 170 -22.92 -2.03 4.25
CA LEU A 170 -22.71 -2.52 5.62
C LEU A 170 -22.42 -1.39 6.61
N PHE A 171 -21.66 -0.37 6.18
CA PHE A 171 -21.13 0.68 7.05
C PHE A 171 -21.59 2.07 6.63
N GLY A 172 -21.50 3.01 7.56
CA GLY A 172 -21.67 4.43 7.27
C GLY A 172 -20.65 4.90 6.21
N PRO A 173 -21.00 5.87 5.34
CA PRO A 173 -20.18 6.26 4.18
C PRO A 173 -18.70 6.52 4.49
N LYS A 174 -18.43 7.22 5.59
CA LYS A 174 -17.06 7.54 6.03
C LYS A 174 -16.23 6.32 6.39
N PHE A 175 -16.82 5.38 7.13
CA PHE A 175 -16.12 4.17 7.51
C PHE A 175 -16.05 3.17 6.35
N ALA A 176 -17.09 3.05 5.53
CA ALA A 176 -17.04 2.24 4.31
C ALA A 176 -15.88 2.64 3.39
N PHE A 177 -15.70 3.95 3.17
CA PHE A 177 -14.61 4.50 2.37
C PHE A 177 -13.24 4.22 2.98
N LEU A 178 -13.09 4.43 4.30
CA LEU A 178 -11.86 4.13 5.04
C LEU A 178 -11.53 2.63 5.00
N SER A 179 -12.53 1.76 5.16
CA SER A 179 -12.37 0.30 5.21
C SER A 179 -11.75 -0.29 3.95
N VAL A 180 -12.02 0.28 2.78
CA VAL A 180 -11.30 -0.08 1.55
C VAL A 180 -9.80 0.21 1.69
N GLY A 181 -9.43 1.36 2.26
CA GLY A 181 -8.04 1.71 2.55
C GLY A 181 -7.40 0.81 3.60
N LEU A 182 -8.16 0.43 4.65
CA LEU A 182 -7.69 -0.52 5.67
C LEU A 182 -7.39 -1.89 5.06
N ILE A 183 -8.25 -2.38 4.16
CA ILE A 183 -8.06 -3.65 3.43
C ILE A 183 -6.80 -3.57 2.58
N ILE A 184 -6.66 -2.53 1.76
CA ILE A 184 -5.49 -2.39 0.88
C ILE A 184 -4.20 -2.25 1.71
N GLY A 185 -4.23 -1.44 2.78
CA GLY A 185 -3.09 -1.29 3.70
C GLY A 185 -2.72 -2.59 4.41
N THR A 186 -3.71 -3.40 4.82
CA THR A 186 -3.50 -4.72 5.41
C THR A 186 -2.85 -5.67 4.39
N ASN A 187 -3.32 -5.68 3.15
CA ASN A 187 -2.70 -6.47 2.07
C ASN A 187 -1.26 -6.03 1.81
N MET A 188 -1.00 -4.72 1.86
CA MET A 188 0.34 -4.17 1.71
C MET A 188 1.28 -4.58 2.84
N PHE A 189 0.82 -4.56 4.08
CA PHE A 189 1.57 -5.07 5.22
C PHE A 189 1.78 -6.59 5.13
N GLY A 190 0.73 -7.34 4.81
CA GLY A 190 0.78 -8.79 4.63
C GLY A 190 1.83 -9.20 3.60
N ASN A 191 1.91 -8.50 2.46
CA ASN A 191 2.99 -8.68 1.49
C ASN A 191 4.38 -8.56 2.10
N VAL A 192 4.61 -7.58 2.98
CA VAL A 192 5.90 -7.39 3.65
C VAL A 192 6.16 -8.50 4.65
N PHE A 193 5.18 -8.77 5.51
CA PHE A 193 5.29 -9.68 6.64
C PHE A 193 5.43 -11.15 6.23
N THR A 194 4.70 -11.61 5.21
CA THR A 194 4.62 -13.05 4.87
C THR A 194 5.41 -13.45 3.62
N VAL A 195 5.75 -12.51 2.75
CA VAL A 195 6.48 -12.83 1.50
C VAL A 195 7.82 -12.11 1.42
N ILE A 196 7.84 -10.78 1.53
CA ILE A 196 9.07 -10.01 1.26
C ILE A 196 10.14 -10.29 2.32
N ILE A 197 9.84 -10.09 3.60
CA ILE A 197 10.83 -10.28 4.68
C ILE A 197 11.24 -11.75 4.81
N PRO A 198 10.32 -12.75 4.83
CA PRO A 198 10.72 -14.15 4.89
C PRO A 198 11.61 -14.58 3.72
N ASN A 199 11.30 -14.17 2.49
CA ASN A 199 12.12 -14.49 1.32
C ASN A 199 13.51 -13.83 1.40
N GLN A 200 13.58 -12.57 1.85
CA GLN A 200 14.86 -11.88 2.08
C GLN A 200 15.69 -12.61 3.14
N MET A 201 15.09 -13.03 4.25
CA MET A 201 15.79 -13.78 5.29
C MET A 201 16.29 -15.14 4.80
N ASN A 202 15.50 -15.84 3.97
CA ASN A 202 15.91 -17.10 3.36
C ASN A 202 17.17 -16.91 2.48
N ILE A 203 17.15 -15.91 1.59
CA ILE A 203 18.29 -15.57 0.72
C ILE A 203 19.53 -15.22 1.54
N ILE A 204 19.37 -14.44 2.62
CA ILE A 204 20.47 -14.08 3.53
C ILE A 204 21.03 -15.32 4.23
N ASN A 205 20.18 -16.25 4.66
CA ASN A 205 20.62 -17.46 5.36
C ASN A 205 21.35 -18.43 4.43
N SER A 206 20.85 -18.68 3.21
CA SER A 206 21.55 -19.48 2.21
C SER A 206 22.89 -18.84 1.83
N SER A 207 22.90 -17.51 1.65
CA SER A 207 24.11 -16.74 1.42
C SER A 207 25.17 -16.92 2.51
N LYS A 208 24.77 -16.89 3.80
CA LYS A 208 25.68 -17.11 4.92
C LYS A 208 26.29 -18.51 4.96
N LYS A 209 25.59 -19.50 4.40
CA LYS A 209 26.04 -20.89 4.28
C LYS A 209 26.81 -21.18 2.99
N ASN A 210 27.03 -20.18 2.13
CA ASN A 210 27.55 -20.35 0.78
C ASN A 210 26.71 -21.32 -0.08
N GLU A 211 25.41 -21.43 0.21
CA GLU A 211 24.46 -22.19 -0.59
C GLU A 211 23.91 -21.31 -1.73
N GLN A 212 23.60 -21.93 -2.87
CA GLN A 212 22.93 -21.24 -3.96
C GLN A 212 21.49 -20.91 -3.53
N PHE A 213 21.13 -19.63 -3.53
CA PHE A 213 19.78 -19.19 -3.17
C PHE A 213 18.83 -19.27 -4.38
N ASP A 214 17.57 -19.58 -4.11
CA ASP A 214 16.53 -19.65 -5.14
C ASP A 214 16.12 -18.24 -5.59
N SER A 215 16.37 -17.94 -6.87
CA SER A 215 15.99 -16.67 -7.52
C SER A 215 14.48 -16.45 -7.57
N SER A 216 13.66 -17.52 -7.51
CA SER A 216 12.20 -17.43 -7.51
C SER A 216 11.68 -16.64 -6.30
N LEU A 217 12.35 -16.75 -5.15
CA LEU A 217 12.02 -16.02 -3.92
C LEU A 217 12.18 -14.51 -4.10
N SER A 218 13.22 -14.09 -4.82
CA SER A 218 13.48 -12.68 -5.15
C SER A 218 12.40 -12.12 -6.09
N LEU A 219 12.00 -12.91 -7.09
CA LEU A 219 10.95 -12.52 -8.04
C LEU A 219 9.59 -12.36 -7.33
N ALA A 220 9.23 -13.29 -6.45
CA ALA A 220 8.00 -13.20 -5.66
C ALA A 220 8.00 -11.97 -4.74
N ALA A 221 9.11 -11.70 -4.03
CA ALA A 221 9.23 -10.50 -3.18
C ALA A 221 9.12 -9.20 -4.00
N LYS A 222 9.78 -9.15 -5.16
CA LYS A 222 9.72 -8.00 -6.08
C LYS A 222 8.31 -7.76 -6.59
N GLN A 223 7.59 -8.81 -6.97
CA GLN A 223 6.20 -8.70 -7.41
C GLN A 223 5.31 -8.07 -6.34
N ARG A 224 5.38 -8.54 -5.09
CA ARG A 224 4.59 -7.98 -3.99
C ARG A 224 4.95 -6.52 -3.70
N SER A 225 6.23 -6.18 -3.81
CA SER A 225 6.70 -4.79 -3.70
C SER A 225 6.11 -3.89 -4.80
N ILE A 226 6.03 -4.38 -6.04
CA ILE A 226 5.41 -3.65 -7.15
C ILE A 226 3.91 -3.42 -6.87
N HIS A 227 3.18 -4.43 -6.38
CA HIS A 227 1.77 -4.26 -6.02
C HIS A 227 1.57 -3.18 -4.95
N ASN A 228 2.40 -3.19 -3.90
CA ASN A 228 2.39 -2.15 -2.86
C ASN A 228 2.63 -0.76 -3.45
N ASN A 229 3.57 -0.65 -4.40
CA ASN A 229 3.88 0.61 -5.06
C ASN A 229 2.68 1.17 -5.84
N TYR A 230 1.95 0.33 -6.59
CA TYR A 230 0.74 0.74 -7.32
C TYR A 230 -0.40 1.20 -6.40
N SER A 231 -0.59 0.51 -5.27
CA SER A 231 -1.64 0.83 -4.31
C SER A 231 -1.39 2.12 -3.52
N THR A 232 -0.15 2.61 -3.49
CA THR A 232 0.26 3.69 -2.58
C THR A 232 -0.54 4.98 -2.76
N PHE A 233 -0.74 5.44 -4.01
CA PHE A 233 -1.47 6.69 -4.27
C PHE A 233 -2.94 6.60 -3.84
N LEU A 234 -3.59 5.46 -4.10
CA LEU A 234 -4.96 5.22 -3.69
C LEU A 234 -5.09 5.18 -2.17
N VAL A 235 -4.20 4.44 -1.48
CA VAL A 235 -4.22 4.38 0.00
C VAL A 235 -4.02 5.76 0.60
N LEU A 236 -3.06 6.55 0.10
CA LEU A 236 -2.84 7.92 0.56
C LEU A 236 -4.10 8.79 0.38
N PHE A 237 -4.76 8.69 -0.77
CA PHE A 237 -6.02 9.39 -1.01
C PHE A 237 -7.12 8.98 -0.02
N ILE A 238 -7.28 7.68 0.23
CA ILE A 238 -8.30 7.18 1.17
C ILE A 238 -8.02 7.67 2.59
N MET A 239 -6.76 7.67 3.04
CA MET A 239 -6.41 8.12 4.39
C MET A 239 -6.64 9.63 4.58
N LEU A 240 -6.53 10.42 3.51
CA LEU A 240 -6.86 11.85 3.51
C LEU A 240 -8.35 12.13 3.24
N SER A 241 -9.14 11.12 2.86
CA SER A 241 -10.53 11.29 2.43
C SER A 241 -11.44 11.83 3.53
N GLY A 242 -11.05 11.68 4.80
CA GLY A 242 -11.74 12.27 5.95
C GLY A 242 -11.85 13.80 5.90
N HIS A 243 -11.04 14.48 5.07
CA HIS A 243 -11.08 15.93 4.83
C HIS A 243 -11.97 16.33 3.64
N TYR A 244 -12.51 15.37 2.90
CA TYR A 244 -13.26 15.59 1.65
C TYR A 244 -14.68 15.03 1.72
N SER A 245 -15.51 15.62 2.59
CA SER A 245 -16.90 15.16 2.82
C SER A 245 -17.74 15.06 1.55
N PHE A 246 -17.53 15.95 0.56
CA PHE A 246 -18.28 15.95 -0.70
C PHE A 246 -18.04 14.70 -1.55
N ILE A 247 -16.91 14.00 -1.35
CA ILE A 247 -16.60 12.72 -2.02
C ILE A 247 -17.16 11.56 -1.20
N VAL A 248 -16.86 11.56 0.09
CA VAL A 248 -17.16 10.45 1.01
C VAL A 248 -18.67 10.25 1.18
N TYR A 249 -19.43 11.34 1.29
CA TYR A 249 -20.88 11.30 1.47
C TYR A 249 -21.66 11.41 0.15
N HIS A 250 -20.98 11.36 -0.99
CA HIS A 250 -21.64 11.35 -2.29
C HIS A 250 -22.47 10.08 -2.48
N LYS A 251 -23.61 10.16 -3.17
CA LYS A 251 -24.48 9.01 -3.50
C LYS A 251 -23.73 7.87 -4.20
N TYR A 252 -22.72 8.23 -4.99
CA TYR A 252 -21.87 7.31 -5.75
C TYR A 252 -20.45 7.15 -5.16
N ASN A 253 -20.29 7.33 -3.85
CA ASN A 253 -18.99 7.28 -3.16
C ASN A 253 -18.13 6.04 -3.50
N TRP A 254 -18.72 4.84 -3.56
CA TRP A 254 -18.02 3.59 -3.90
C TRP A 254 -17.46 3.63 -5.34
N LEU A 255 -18.24 4.17 -6.28
CA LEU A 255 -17.84 4.27 -7.68
C LEU A 255 -16.75 5.34 -7.84
N ILE A 256 -16.89 6.48 -7.17
CA ILE A 256 -15.86 7.53 -7.15
C ILE A 256 -14.56 6.95 -6.62
N LEU A 257 -14.60 6.16 -5.54
CA LEU A 257 -13.41 5.51 -4.99
C LEU A 257 -12.75 4.55 -6.00
N CYS A 258 -13.55 3.75 -6.71
CA CYS A 258 -13.04 2.86 -7.75
C CYS A 258 -12.37 3.64 -8.89
N LEU A 259 -12.99 4.73 -9.35
CA LEU A 259 -12.43 5.59 -10.40
C LEU A 259 -11.14 6.28 -9.95
N VAL A 260 -11.10 6.79 -8.71
CA VAL A 260 -9.86 7.34 -8.13
C VAL A 260 -8.78 6.26 -8.05
N GLY A 261 -9.15 5.00 -7.74
CA GLY A 261 -8.22 3.87 -7.75
C GLY A 261 -7.59 3.63 -9.12
N LEU A 262 -8.41 3.61 -10.18
CA LEU A 262 -7.92 3.46 -11.56
C LEU A 262 -7.01 4.62 -11.98
N ILE A 263 -7.44 5.85 -11.72
CA ILE A 263 -6.67 7.07 -12.04
C ILE A 263 -5.33 7.07 -11.29
N SER A 264 -5.36 6.76 -9.99
CA SER A 264 -4.17 6.70 -9.14
C SER A 264 -3.19 5.62 -9.61
N GLY A 265 -3.70 4.43 -9.97
CA GLY A 265 -2.90 3.35 -10.53
C GLY A 265 -2.23 3.74 -11.85
N MET A 266 -2.97 4.43 -12.72
CA MET A 266 -2.46 4.92 -14.01
C MET A 266 -1.40 6.03 -13.85
N ALA A 267 -1.64 6.99 -12.95
CA ALA A 267 -0.65 8.01 -12.60
C ALA A 267 0.63 7.37 -12.03
N ARG A 268 0.48 6.38 -11.13
CA ARG A 268 1.61 5.64 -10.56
C ARG A 268 2.35 4.81 -11.61
N HIS A 269 1.63 4.24 -12.58
CA HIS A 269 2.23 3.52 -13.71
C HIS A 269 3.18 4.42 -14.51
N TYR A 270 2.76 5.66 -14.81
CA TYR A 270 3.61 6.63 -15.48
C TYR A 270 4.92 6.87 -14.72
N PHE A 271 4.86 7.11 -13.41
CA PHE A 271 6.07 7.34 -12.61
C PHE A 271 7.00 6.13 -12.57
N ASN A 272 6.45 4.91 -12.59
CA ASN A 272 7.23 3.68 -12.68
C ASN A 272 7.93 3.54 -14.05
N LEU A 273 7.25 3.88 -15.14
CA LEU A 273 7.86 3.89 -16.48
C LEU A 273 8.94 4.98 -16.62
N ARG A 274 8.68 6.17 -16.09
CA ARG A 274 9.67 7.27 -16.06
C ARG A 274 10.92 6.88 -15.29
N GLY A 275 10.76 6.13 -14.19
CA GLY A 275 11.88 5.56 -13.46
C GLY A 275 12.80 4.73 -14.35
N ARG A 276 12.23 3.97 -15.30
CA ARG A 276 12.93 3.12 -16.28
C ARG A 276 13.39 3.86 -17.54
N ASN A 277 13.42 5.19 -17.51
CA ASN A 277 13.69 6.05 -18.68
C ASN A 277 12.69 5.88 -19.84
N VAL A 278 11.52 5.29 -19.61
CA VAL A 278 10.43 5.19 -20.59
C VAL A 278 9.48 6.36 -20.43
N HIS A 279 9.56 7.33 -21.34
CA HIS A 279 8.82 8.59 -21.27
C HIS A 279 7.51 8.52 -22.05
N ARG A 280 6.46 8.00 -21.41
CA ARG A 280 5.10 7.92 -21.99
C ARG A 280 4.17 8.97 -21.38
N LEU A 281 4.39 10.24 -21.74
CA LEU A 281 3.68 11.38 -21.15
C LEU A 281 2.14 11.30 -21.32
N HIS A 282 1.67 10.69 -22.41
CA HIS A 282 0.24 10.47 -22.66
C HIS A 282 -0.46 9.73 -21.50
N ILE A 283 0.23 8.84 -20.78
CA ILE A 283 -0.35 8.12 -19.63
C ILE A 283 -0.65 9.08 -18.49
N LEU A 284 0.28 10.01 -18.18
CA LEU A 284 0.05 11.02 -17.15
C LEU A 284 -1.06 11.99 -17.58
N ILE A 285 -0.99 12.49 -18.82
CA ILE A 285 -1.98 13.42 -19.37
C ILE A 285 -3.38 12.82 -19.31
N SER A 286 -3.56 11.57 -19.78
CA SER A 286 -4.85 10.89 -19.72
C SER A 286 -5.33 10.67 -18.28
N SER A 287 -4.42 10.50 -17.30
CA SER A 287 -4.82 10.35 -15.88
C SER A 287 -5.32 11.67 -15.31
N ILE A 288 -4.71 12.79 -15.71
CA ILE A 288 -5.13 14.14 -15.33
C ILE A 288 -6.50 14.45 -15.95
N PHE A 289 -6.68 14.18 -17.25
CA PHE A 289 -7.98 14.36 -17.91
C PHE A 289 -9.07 13.49 -17.29
N ALA A 290 -8.78 12.23 -16.97
CA ALA A 290 -9.72 11.34 -16.28
C ALA A 290 -10.10 11.88 -14.89
N PHE A 291 -9.15 12.48 -14.16
CA PHE A 291 -9.42 13.11 -12.86
C PHE A 291 -10.29 14.36 -13.00
N ILE A 292 -10.03 15.22 -13.99
CA ILE A 292 -10.86 16.39 -14.29
C ILE A 292 -12.28 15.95 -14.67
N ALA A 293 -12.41 14.94 -15.55
CA ALA A 293 -13.70 14.39 -15.93
C ALA A 293 -14.47 13.84 -14.73
N LEU A 294 -13.79 13.12 -13.83
CA LEU A 294 -14.39 12.66 -12.57
C LEU A 294 -14.87 13.84 -11.71
N ALA A 295 -14.06 14.90 -11.56
CA ALA A 295 -14.46 16.08 -10.80
C ALA A 295 -15.72 16.76 -11.38
N VAL A 296 -15.81 16.85 -12.71
CA VAL A 296 -17.00 17.36 -13.41
C VAL A 296 -18.21 16.46 -13.17
N LEU A 297 -18.05 15.13 -13.26
CA LEU A 297 -19.15 14.19 -12.98
C LEU A 297 -19.65 14.31 -11.54
N VAL A 298 -18.75 14.40 -10.55
CA VAL A 298 -19.12 14.61 -9.15
C VAL A 298 -19.89 15.93 -8.96
N LEU A 299 -19.52 16.99 -9.70
CA LEU A 299 -20.25 18.26 -9.66
C LEU A 299 -21.64 18.14 -10.28
N LEU A 300 -21.78 17.49 -11.44
CA LEU A 300 -23.03 17.35 -12.17
C LEU A 300 -24.03 16.42 -11.45
N PHE A 301 -23.55 15.35 -10.83
CA PHE A 301 -24.35 14.35 -10.13
C PHE A 301 -24.42 14.56 -8.61
N LYS A 302 -24.26 15.80 -8.14
CA LYS A 302 -24.27 16.17 -6.72
C LYS A 302 -25.61 15.90 -5.99
N LYS A 303 -26.69 15.62 -6.73
CA LYS A 303 -28.05 15.38 -6.20
C LYS A 303 -28.28 13.91 -5.80
#